data_AF-A0A355UHN9-F1
#
_entry.id   AF-A0A355UHN9-F1
#
_cell.length_a   1.000
_cell.length_b   1.000
_cell.length_c   1.000
_cell.angle_alpha   90.00
_cell.angle_beta   90.00
_cell.angle_gamma   90.00
#
_symmetry.space_group_name_H-M   'P 1'
#
loop_
_entity.id
_entity.type
_entity.pdbx_description
1 polymer ?
#
loop_
_entity_poly.entity_id
_entity_poly.type
_entity_poly.pdbx_seq_one_letter_code
_entity_poly.pdbx_strand_id
1 'polypeptide(L)' 'MKRVIFLVALIAFGFSATAQTMKVQSAYADMKNNRLANAKKNIDAACENESTKNDPKTWHYAGL' A
#
# COMPACT_ATOMS: atom_id res chain seq x y z
N MET A 1 -31.05 6.68 15.44
CA MET A 1 -30.73 5.91 14.22
C MET A 1 -29.78 6.65 13.27
N LYS A 2 -30.06 7.89 12.84
CA LYS A 2 -29.19 8.66 11.91
C LYS A 2 -27.73 8.84 12.39
N ARG A 3 -27.51 8.98 13.70
CA ARG A 3 -26.17 9.15 14.31
C ARG A 3 -25.32 7.88 14.30
N VAL A 4 -25.95 6.70 14.41
CA VAL A 4 -25.26 5.41 14.39
C VAL A 4 -24.79 5.07 12.99
N ILE A 5 -25.61 5.37 11.98
CA ILE A 5 -25.26 5.19 10.56
C ILE A 5 -24.05 6.06 10.19
N PHE A 6 -23.98 7.30 10.69
CA PHE A 6 -22.84 8.19 10.49
C PHE A 6 -21.54 7.65 11.12
N LEU A 7 -21.63 7.07 12.33
CA LEU A 7 -20.48 6.48 13.02
C LEU A 7 -19.94 5.24 12.28
N VAL A 8 -20.83 4.37 11.79
CA VAL A 8 -20.44 3.18 11.01
C VAL A 8 -19.78 3.58 9.68
N ALA A 9 -20.30 4.63 9.01
CA ALA A 9 -19.71 5.15 7.78
C ALA A 9 -18.31 5.75 8.00
N LEU A 10 -18.08 6.43 9.13
CA LEU A 10 -16.78 7.03 9.45
C LEU A 10 -15.71 5.96 9.74
N ILE A 11 -16.10 4.87 10.41
CA ILE A 11 -15.22 3.73 10.71
C ILE A 11 -14.82 3.00 9.42
N ALA A 12 -15.74 2.82 8.48
CA ALA A 12 -15.45 2.15 7.21
C ALA A 12 -14.44 2.92 6.32
N PHE A 13 -14.42 4.25 6.38
CA PHE A 13 -13.47 5.07 5.61
C PHE A 13 -12.04 4.99 6.14
N GLY A 14 -11.84 4.74 7.43
CA GLY A 14 -10.50 4.71 8.06
C GLY A 14 -9.64 3.51 7.65
N PHE A 15 -10.24 2.39 7.25
CA PHE A 15 -9.51 1.15 6.93
C PHE A 15 -8.93 1.12 5.52
N SER A 16 -9.37 1.99 4.60
CA SER A 16 -8.92 1.98 3.20
C SER A 16 -7.51 2.53 3.01
N ALA A 17 -7.06 3.43 3.90
CA ALA A 17 -5.75 4.07 3.81
C ALA A 17 -4.57 3.13 4.17
N THR A 18 -4.83 2.10 4.98
CA THR A 18 -3.77 1.21 5.52
C THR A 18 -3.39 0.07 4.58
N ALA A 19 -4.23 -0.25 3.58
CA ALA A 19 -3.97 -1.34 2.64
C ALA A 19 -2.89 -1.01 1.59
N GLN A 20 -2.67 0.28 1.29
CA GLN A 20 -1.79 0.72 0.20
C GLN A 20 -0.31 0.79 0.62
N THR A 21 -0.02 1.23 1.83
CA THR A 21 1.34 1.18 2.42
C THR A 21 1.86 -0.25 2.59
N MET A 22 0.95 -1.24 2.67
CA MET A 22 1.30 -2.65 2.76
C MET A 22 2.06 -3.14 1.54
N LYS A 23 1.81 -2.60 0.33
CA LYS A 23 2.45 -3.10 -0.90
C LYS A 23 3.95 -2.81 -0.99
N VAL A 24 4.40 -1.65 -0.52
CA VAL A 24 5.84 -1.31 -0.47
C VAL A 24 6.56 -2.24 0.52
N GLN A 25 5.93 -2.51 1.67
CA GLN A 25 6.47 -3.45 2.65
C GLN A 25 6.46 -4.90 2.14
N SER A 26 5.41 -5.31 1.44
CA SER A 26 5.33 -6.63 0.80
C SER A 26 6.39 -6.78 -0.30
N ALA A 27 6.62 -5.73 -1.11
CA ALA A 27 7.68 -5.74 -2.11
C ALA A 27 9.06 -5.95 -1.48
N TYR A 28 9.36 -5.21 -0.41
CA TYR A 28 10.60 -5.39 0.35
C TYR A 28 10.73 -6.81 0.94
N ALA A 29 9.65 -7.34 1.53
CA ALA A 29 9.65 -8.70 2.07
C ALA A 29 9.84 -9.76 0.97
N ASP A 30 9.23 -9.57 -0.21
CA ASP A 30 9.39 -10.47 -1.35
C ASP A 30 10.81 -10.42 -1.94
N MET A 31 11.45 -9.24 -2.00
CA MET A 31 12.86 -9.12 -2.37
C MET A 31 13.75 -9.93 -1.41
N LYS A 32 13.55 -9.74 -0.10
CA LYS A 32 14.32 -10.47 0.94
C LYS A 32 14.14 -11.99 0.85
N ASN A 33 12.97 -12.44 0.41
CA ASN A 33 12.65 -13.86 0.28
C ASN A 33 12.93 -14.41 -1.13
N ASN A 34 13.67 -13.68 -1.97
CA ASN A 34 14.02 -14.07 -3.34
C ASN A 34 12.80 -14.31 -4.27
N ARG A 35 11.63 -13.75 -3.91
CA ARG A 35 10.40 -13.78 -4.71
C ARG A 35 10.33 -12.56 -5.63
N LEU A 36 11.35 -12.42 -6.49
CA LEU A 36 11.58 -11.21 -7.28
C LEU A 36 10.39 -10.84 -8.19
N ALA A 37 9.70 -11.83 -8.76
CA ALA A 37 8.52 -11.58 -9.59
C ALA A 37 7.38 -10.91 -8.80
N ASN A 38 7.14 -11.35 -7.56
CA ASN A 38 6.12 -10.75 -6.69
C ASN A 38 6.56 -9.38 -6.18
N ALA A 39 7.84 -9.24 -5.83
CA ALA A 39 8.42 -7.96 -5.44
C ALA A 39 8.21 -6.90 -6.53
N LYS A 40 8.55 -7.24 -7.78
CA LYS A 40 8.36 -6.36 -8.93
C LYS A 40 6.89 -5.98 -9.13
N LYS A 41 5.99 -6.96 -9.13
CA LYS A 41 4.55 -6.69 -9.25
C LYS A 41 4.03 -5.75 -8.15
N ASN A 42 4.50 -5.94 -6.92
CA ASN A 42 4.07 -5.14 -5.78
C ASN A 42 4.64 -3.72 -5.83
N ILE A 43 5.90 -3.53 -6.24
CA ILE A 43 6.52 -2.20 -6.34
C ILE A 43 5.99 -1.42 -7.54
N ASP A 44 5.76 -2.06 -8.69
CA ASP A 44 5.15 -1.43 -9.86
C ASP A 44 3.75 -0.89 -9.51
N ALA A 45 2.94 -1.70 -8.81
CA ALA A 45 1.63 -1.27 -8.33
C ALA A 45 1.69 -0.15 -7.27
N ALA A 46 2.80 -0.02 -6.54
CA ALA A 46 3.01 1.07 -5.59
C ALA A 46 3.49 2.36 -6.29
N CYS A 47 4.24 2.26 -7.37
CA CYS A 47 4.65 3.41 -8.19
C CYS A 47 3.46 4.11 -8.87
N GLU A 48 2.44 3.36 -9.28
CA GLU A 48 1.25 3.91 -9.95
C GLU A 48 0.20 4.47 -8.99
N ASN A 49 0.28 4.13 -7.70
CA ASN A 49 -0.74 4.49 -6.72
C ASN A 49 -0.51 5.89 -6.16
N GLU A 50 -1.56 6.71 -6.11
CA GLU A 50 -1.46 8.11 -5.71
C GLU A 50 -0.95 8.35 -4.28
N SER A 51 -1.20 7.42 -3.37
CA SER A 51 -0.77 7.53 -1.97
C SER A 51 0.69 7.14 -1.76
N THR A 52 1.25 6.28 -2.63
CA THR A 52 2.60 5.75 -2.51
C THR A 52 3.57 6.27 -3.56
N LYS A 53 3.08 6.87 -4.66
CA LYS A 53 3.92 7.52 -5.69
C LYS A 53 4.73 8.69 -5.15
N ASN A 54 4.25 9.33 -4.08
CA ASN A 54 4.94 10.42 -3.40
C ASN A 54 5.81 9.94 -2.23
N ASP A 55 5.79 8.64 -1.90
CA ASP A 55 6.63 8.07 -0.84
C ASP A 55 8.05 7.79 -1.39
N PRO A 56 9.11 8.40 -0.81
CA PRO A 56 10.49 8.15 -1.23
C PRO A 56 10.89 6.66 -1.17
N LYS A 57 10.31 5.88 -0.26
CA LYS A 57 10.62 4.44 -0.14
C LYS A 57 10.19 3.67 -1.37
N THR A 58 9.06 4.04 -1.98
CA THR A 58 8.56 3.40 -3.20
C THR A 58 9.60 3.47 -4.31
N TRP A 59 10.20 4.65 -4.52
CA TRP A 59 11.21 4.83 -5.56
C TRP A 59 12.56 4.21 -5.21
N HIS A 60 12.92 4.19 -3.92
CA HIS A 60 14.12 3.48 -3.47
C HIS A 60 14.07 1.99 -3.83
N TYR A 61 12.95 1.32 -3.54
CA TYR A 61 12.80 -0.10 -3.85
C TYR A 61 12.51 -0.38 -5.33
N ALA A 62 11.97 0.58 -6.08
CA ALA A 62 11.78 0.43 -7.52
C ALA A 62 13.11 0.49 -8.31
N GLY A 63 14.12 1.16 -7.77
CA GLY A 63 15.45 1.29 -8.38
C GLY A 63 16.47 0.22 -7.98
N LEU A 64 16.10 -0.70 -7.07
CA LEU A 64 16.92 -1.83 -6.64
C LEU A 64 16.64 -3.08 -7.49
#